data_AF-A0A9W8A2U6-F1
#
_entry.id   AF-A0A9W8A2U6-F1
#
_cell.length_a   1.000
_cell.length_b   1.000
_cell.length_c   1.000
_cell.angle_alpha   90.00
_cell.angle_beta   90.00
_cell.angle_gamma   90.00
#
_symmetry.space_group_name_H-M   'P 1'
#
loop_
_entity.id
_entity.type
_entity.pdbx_description
1 polymer ?
#
loop_
_entity_poly.entity_id
_entity_poly.type
_entity_poly.pdbx_seq_one_letter_code
_entity_poly.pdbx_strand_id
1 'polypeptide(L)'
;MVQLLHKLSIMSVNGNDRLLKVIKNPITDHLPTNCKKICFSYDAPTVHLQTWAREALQPGQSLVVAIGAFAHGVDDFSDSYVDEKIGVSEYPLSASVACGKLCCAMEDIWGIL
;
A
#
# COMPACT_ATOMS: atom_id res chain seq x y z
N MET A 1 -11.38 -7.82 14.59
CA MET A 1 -10.09 -7.36 15.15
C MET A 1 -9.72 -8.01 16.48
N VAL A 2 -10.59 -8.02 17.50
CA VAL A 2 -10.27 -8.57 18.85
C VAL A 2 -9.68 -9.99 18.81
N GLN A 3 -10.30 -10.90 18.08
CA GLN A 3 -9.82 -12.28 17.96
C GLN A 3 -8.40 -12.38 17.38
N LEU A 4 -8.06 -11.54 16.39
CA LEU A 4 -6.74 -11.52 15.77
C LEU A 4 -5.67 -11.08 16.77
N LEU A 5 -5.95 -10.06 17.58
CA LEU A 5 -5.00 -9.54 18.56
C LEU A 5 -4.79 -10.52 19.73
N HIS A 6 -5.82 -11.24 20.16
CA HIS A 6 -5.71 -12.20 21.26
C HIS A 6 -5.07 -13.52 20.84
N LYS A 7 -5.43 -14.05 19.66
CA LYS A 7 -4.96 -15.35 19.17
C LYS A 7 -3.78 -15.26 18.21
N LEU A 8 -3.37 -14.04 17.84
CA LEU A 8 -2.34 -13.73 16.84
C LEU A 8 -2.60 -14.31 15.44
N SER A 9 -3.71 -15.02 15.24
CA SER A 9 -4.08 -15.65 13.98
C SER A 9 -5.58 -15.96 13.91
N ILE A 10 -6.11 -16.00 12.69
CA ILE A 10 -7.46 -16.44 12.36
C ILE A 10 -7.35 -17.50 11.25
N MET A 11 -7.97 -18.65 11.47
CA MET A 11 -7.99 -19.78 10.53
C MET A 11 -9.33 -19.85 9.79
N SER A 12 -9.32 -20.46 8.60
CA SER A 12 -10.55 -20.79 7.87
C SER A 12 -11.42 -21.78 8.65
N VAL A 13 -12.73 -21.75 8.42
CA VAL A 13 -13.68 -22.69 9.06
C VAL A 13 -13.50 -24.11 8.50
N ASN A 14 -13.21 -24.20 7.20
CA ASN A 14 -13.21 -25.47 6.45
C ASN A 14 -11.79 -25.91 6.03
N GLY A 15 -10.75 -25.21 6.45
CA GLY A 15 -9.37 -25.47 6.03
C GLY A 15 -8.34 -25.10 7.09
N ASN A 16 -7.13 -25.64 6.95
CA ASN A 16 -6.01 -25.37 7.85
C ASN A 16 -5.26 -24.04 7.51
N ASP A 17 -5.81 -23.27 6.59
CA ASP A 17 -5.19 -22.04 6.10
C ASP A 17 -5.42 -20.89 7.08
N ARG A 18 -4.34 -20.16 7.36
CA ARG A 18 -4.37 -18.93 8.17
C ARG A 18 -4.73 -17.77 7.26
N LEU A 19 -5.93 -17.22 7.43
CA LEU A 19 -6.41 -16.08 6.65
C LEU A 19 -5.78 -14.76 7.12
N LEU A 20 -5.57 -14.63 8.43
CA LEU A 20 -4.92 -13.46 9.04
C LEU A 20 -3.92 -13.94 10.09
N LYS A 21 -2.76 -13.30 10.16
CA LYS A 21 -1.69 -13.62 11.11
C LYS A 21 -0.92 -12.35 11.49
N VAL A 22 -0.66 -12.19 12.77
CA VAL A 22 0.29 -11.17 13.27
C VAL A 22 1.71 -11.66 12.97
N ILE A 23 2.48 -10.81 12.28
CA ILE A 23 3.85 -11.10 11.85
C ILE A 23 4.86 -10.22 12.59
N LYS A 24 6.13 -10.64 12.59
CA LYS A 24 7.21 -9.91 13.24
C LYS A 24 7.63 -8.73 12.37
N ASN A 25 7.85 -7.57 12.99
CA ASN A 25 8.50 -6.41 12.36
C ASN A 25 10.00 -6.68 12.10
N PRO A 26 10.61 -6.03 11.09
CA PRO A 26 10.06 -5.00 10.19
C PRO A 26 9.25 -5.54 9.01
N ILE A 27 8.40 -4.70 8.40
CA ILE A 27 7.60 -5.10 7.23
C ILE A 27 8.46 -5.43 6.01
N THR A 28 9.65 -4.83 5.89
CA THR A 28 10.59 -5.01 4.80
C THR A 28 11.03 -6.47 4.62
N ASP A 29 11.04 -7.27 5.68
CA ASP A 29 11.43 -8.69 5.63
C ASP A 29 10.38 -9.56 4.91
N HIS A 30 9.16 -9.06 4.76
CA HIS A 30 8.04 -9.78 4.15
C HIS A 30 7.67 -9.25 2.76
N LEU A 31 8.28 -8.14 2.33
CA LEU A 31 8.04 -7.56 1.02
C LEU A 31 8.88 -8.25 -0.06
N PRO A 32 8.44 -8.25 -1.34
CA PRO A 32 9.24 -8.78 -2.44
C PRO A 32 10.57 -8.03 -2.58
N THR A 33 11.65 -8.74 -2.93
CA THR A 33 12.98 -8.13 -3.07
C THR A 33 13.03 -7.08 -4.19
N ASN A 34 12.31 -7.32 -5.29
CA ASN A 34 12.20 -6.39 -6.42
C ASN A 34 10.90 -5.58 -6.33
N CYS A 35 10.81 -4.71 -5.32
CA CYS A 35 9.67 -3.81 -5.17
C CYS A 35 10.07 -2.33 -5.15
N LYS A 36 9.25 -1.51 -5.80
CA LYS A 36 9.26 -0.05 -5.69
C LYS A 36 8.36 0.33 -4.52
N LYS A 37 8.86 1.13 -3.57
CA LYS A 37 8.13 1.48 -2.35
C LYS A 37 7.79 2.95 -2.35
N ILE A 38 6.52 3.28 -2.26
CA ILE A 38 6.04 4.66 -2.24
C ILE A 38 5.17 4.93 -1.01
N CYS A 39 5.10 6.19 -0.60
CA CYS A 39 4.09 6.66 0.35
C CYS A 39 3.14 7.63 -0.35
N PHE A 40 1.85 7.51 -0.07
CA PHE A 40 0.92 8.58 -0.40
C PHE A 40 1.00 9.67 0.65
N SER A 41 1.19 10.91 0.19
CA SER A 41 1.17 12.07 1.05
C SER A 41 0.53 13.24 0.32
N TYR A 42 -0.24 14.04 1.06
CA TYR A 42 -0.84 15.26 0.54
C TYR A 42 0.21 16.36 0.31
N ASP A 43 1.24 16.41 1.15
CA ASP A 43 2.29 17.43 1.08
C ASP A 43 3.32 17.15 -0.03
N ALA A 44 3.21 15.99 -0.69
CA ALA A 44 4.10 15.57 -1.75
C ALA A 44 3.64 16.09 -3.14
N PRO A 45 4.56 16.16 -4.13
CA PRO A 45 4.20 16.55 -5.49
C PRO A 45 3.08 15.68 -6.06
N THR A 46 2.04 16.33 -6.57
CA THR A 46 0.92 15.62 -7.20
C THR A 46 1.34 15.08 -8.57
N VAL A 47 1.10 13.80 -8.80
CA VAL A 47 1.42 13.10 -10.05
C VAL A 47 0.19 12.41 -10.61
N HIS A 48 0.14 12.28 -11.94
CA HIS A 48 -0.86 11.42 -12.58
C HIS A 48 -0.45 9.96 -12.41
N LEU A 49 -1.15 9.22 -11.54
CA LEU A 49 -0.82 7.84 -11.17
C LEU A 49 -0.53 6.92 -12.35
N GLN A 50 -1.33 6.99 -13.42
CA GLN A 50 -1.18 6.10 -14.57
C GLN A 50 0.11 6.36 -15.34
N THR A 51 0.45 7.63 -15.57
CA THR A 51 1.68 8.03 -16.27
C THR A 51 2.89 7.71 -15.40
N TRP A 52 2.83 8.11 -14.13
CA TRP A 52 3.89 7.85 -13.16
C TRP A 52 4.18 6.34 -13.05
N ALA A 53 3.15 5.51 -12.89
CA ALA A 53 3.34 4.06 -12.71
C ALA A 53 3.90 3.38 -13.98
N ARG A 54 3.55 3.85 -15.17
CA ARG A 54 4.12 3.33 -16.44
C ARG A 54 5.59 3.68 -16.61
N GLU A 55 6.02 4.83 -16.12
CA GLU A 55 7.41 5.28 -16.19
C GLU A 55 8.27 4.69 -15.05
N ALA A 56 7.69 4.59 -13.86
CA ALA A 56 8.40 4.19 -12.64
C ALA A 56 8.53 2.67 -12.48
N LEU A 57 7.60 1.87 -13.01
CA LEU A 57 7.59 0.41 -12.83
C LEU A 57 8.25 -0.31 -14.00
N GLN A 58 9.26 -1.12 -13.68
CA GLN A 58 9.86 -2.05 -14.63
C GLN A 58 9.01 -3.33 -14.79
N PRO A 59 9.10 -4.05 -15.92
CA PRO A 59 8.43 -5.33 -16.09
C PRO A 59 8.80 -6.32 -14.99
N GLY A 60 7.81 -6.86 -14.29
CA GLY A 60 8.01 -7.81 -13.18
C GLY A 60 8.43 -7.18 -11.84
N GLN A 61 8.45 -5.85 -11.74
CA GLN A 61 8.66 -5.15 -10.48
C GLN A 61 7.35 -5.03 -9.70
N SER A 62 7.38 -5.35 -8.42
CA SER A 62 6.22 -5.18 -7.53
C SER A 62 6.10 -3.73 -7.06
N LEU A 63 4.88 -3.25 -6.85
CA LEU A 63 4.62 -1.94 -6.24
C LEU A 63 4.14 -2.13 -4.81
N VAL A 64 4.77 -1.43 -3.87
CA VAL A 64 4.33 -1.36 -2.47
C VAL A 64 3.94 0.07 -2.18
N VAL A 65 2.68 0.27 -1.77
CA VAL A 65 2.15 1.58 -1.44
C VAL A 65 1.82 1.64 0.05
N ALA A 66 2.46 2.56 0.75
CA ALA A 66 2.17 2.88 2.14
C ALA A 66 1.08 3.96 2.18
N ILE A 67 -0.04 3.64 2.86
CA ILE A 67 -1.21 4.51 2.99
C ILE A 67 -1.53 4.68 4.46
N GLY A 68 -1.64 5.94 4.90
CA GLY A 68 -1.96 6.27 6.28
C GLY A 68 -3.40 5.91 6.64
N ALA A 69 -3.58 4.92 7.52
CA ALA A 69 -4.89 4.51 8.04
C ALA A 69 -5.21 5.17 9.39
N PHE A 70 -5.00 6.49 9.50
CA PHE A 70 -5.25 7.30 10.68
C PHE A 70 -6.07 8.55 10.33
N ALA A 71 -6.68 9.20 11.33
CA ALA A 71 -7.57 10.35 11.11
C ALA A 71 -6.81 11.64 10.74
N HIS A 72 -5.77 11.96 11.51
CA HIS A 72 -4.89 13.11 11.32
C HIS A 72 -3.48 12.73 11.78
N GLY A 73 -2.47 13.25 11.11
CA GLY A 73 -1.07 12.97 11.40
C GLY A 73 -0.19 13.42 10.26
N VAL A 74 1.11 13.48 10.52
CA VAL A 74 2.12 13.68 9.48
C VAL A 74 2.35 12.32 8.81
N ASP A 75 2.59 12.31 7.49
CA ASP A 75 2.86 11.09 6.72
C ASP A 75 4.31 10.61 6.88
N ASP A 76 4.82 10.50 8.11
CA ASP A 76 6.20 10.08 8.44
C ASP A 76 6.33 8.58 8.81
N PHE A 77 5.19 7.89 8.91
CA PHE A 77 5.07 6.49 9.37
C PHE A 77 5.83 5.47 8.52
N SER A 78 6.17 5.80 7.27
CA SER A 78 6.79 4.89 6.31
C SER A 78 8.17 5.33 5.83
N ASP A 79 8.69 6.46 6.33
CA ASP A 79 9.95 7.09 5.89
C ASP A 79 11.18 6.19 6.06
N SER A 80 11.08 5.20 6.95
CA SER A 80 12.12 4.21 7.18
C SER A 80 12.33 3.21 6.02
N TYR A 81 11.36 3.06 5.12
CA TYR A 81 11.43 2.06 4.04
C TYR A 81 10.89 2.50 2.68
N VAL A 82 10.22 3.65 2.56
CA VAL A 82 9.74 4.16 1.25
C VAL A 82 10.84 4.91 0.52
N ASP A 83 10.83 4.80 -0.81
CA ASP A 83 11.82 5.45 -1.68
C ASP A 83 11.39 6.88 -2.02
N GLU A 84 10.08 7.10 -2.20
CA GLU A 84 9.52 8.40 -2.56
C GLU A 84 8.11 8.61 -1.98
N LYS A 85 7.72 9.88 -1.81
CA LYS A 85 6.36 10.27 -1.46
C LYS A 85 5.71 10.94 -2.67
N ILE A 86 4.47 10.56 -2.97
CA ILE A 86 3.71 11.12 -4.10
C ILE A 86 2.31 11.53 -3.66
N GLY A 87 1.81 12.61 -4.24
CA GLY A 87 0.41 13.02 -4.14
C GLY A 87 -0.38 12.48 -5.34
N VAL A 88 -1.59 11.98 -5.10
CA VAL A 88 -2.50 11.50 -6.17
C VAL A 88 -3.55 12.54 -6.55
N SER A 89 -3.73 13.56 -5.71
CA SER A 89 -4.69 14.63 -5.91
C SER A 89 -4.21 15.89 -5.22
N GLU A 90 -4.55 17.04 -5.78
CA GLU A 90 -4.35 18.37 -5.18
C GLU A 90 -5.26 18.61 -3.95
N TYR A 91 -6.21 17.71 -3.70
CA TYR A 91 -7.11 17.74 -2.56
C TYR A 91 -6.78 16.63 -1.56
N PRO A 92 -6.97 16.87 -0.25
CA PRO A 92 -6.82 15.81 0.73
C PRO A 92 -7.84 14.71 0.48
N LEU A 93 -7.38 13.47 0.42
CA LEU A 93 -8.20 12.29 0.17
C LEU A 93 -8.36 11.47 1.44
N SER A 94 -9.50 10.79 1.60
CA SER A 94 -9.59 9.71 2.57
C SER A 94 -8.70 8.54 2.13
N ALA A 95 -8.20 7.76 3.10
CA ALA A 95 -7.42 6.57 2.82
C ALA A 95 -8.16 5.60 1.88
N SER A 96 -9.49 5.48 2.03
CA SER A 96 -10.31 4.64 1.14
C SER A 96 -10.32 5.12 -0.32
N VAL A 97 -10.44 6.43 -0.54
CA VAL A 97 -10.43 7.00 -1.90
C VAL A 97 -9.04 6.91 -2.51
N ALA A 98 -7.99 7.11 -1.71
CA ALA A 98 -6.61 6.93 -2.16
C ALA A 98 -6.35 5.48 -2.59
N CYS A 99 -6.77 4.48 -1.81
CA CYS A 99 -6.72 3.06 -2.19
C CYS A 99 -7.52 2.79 -3.47
N GLY A 100 -8.73 3.34 -3.58
CA GLY A 100 -9.58 3.14 -4.76
C GLY A 100 -8.93 3.68 -6.04
N LYS A 101 -8.39 4.91 -6.00
CA LYS A 101 -7.67 5.50 -7.14
C LYS A 101 -6.44 4.70 -7.54
N LEU A 102 -5.71 4.16 -6.56
CA LEU A 102 -4.59 3.27 -6.81
C LEU A 102 -5.04 1.99 -7.52
N CYS A 103 -6.04 1.29 -7.00
CA CYS A 103 -6.53 0.04 -7.59
C CYS A 103 -6.99 0.25 -9.03
N CYS A 104 -7.84 1.26 -9.29
CA CYS A 104 -8.32 1.54 -10.64
C CYS A 104 -7.18 1.88 -11.61
N ALA A 105 -6.19 2.67 -11.17
CA ALA A 105 -5.04 2.99 -12.03
C ALA A 105 -4.19 1.74 -12.36
N MET A 106 -4.01 0.83 -11.39
CA MET A 106 -3.25 -0.40 -11.60
C MET A 106 -4.02 -1.44 -12.43
N GLU A 107 -5.34 -1.51 -12.25
CA GLU A 107 -6.26 -2.30 -13.08
C GLU A 107 -6.10 -1.93 -14.56
N ASP A 108 -6.16 -0.62 -14.87
CA ASP A 108 -5.95 -0.11 -16.23
C ASP A 108 -4.57 -0.44 -16.81
N ILE A 109 -3.51 -0.36 -15.99
CA ILE A 109 -2.13 -0.65 -16.44
C ILE A 109 -1.92 -2.13 -16.72
N TRP A 110 -2.50 -2.99 -15.88
CA TRP A 110 -2.36 -4.45 -16.00
C TRP A 110 -3.41 -5.08 -16.93
N GLY A 111 -4.34 -4.30 -17.47
CA GLY A 111 -5.39 -4.79 -18.36
C GLY A 111 -6.43 -5.66 -17.64
N ILE A 112 -6.66 -5.37 -16.36
CA ILE A 112 -7.71 -6.00 -15.55
C ILE A 112 -8.94 -5.10 -15.66
N LEU A 113 -10.02 -5.64 -16.24
CA LEU A 113 -11.29 -4.95 -16.50
C LEU A 113 -12.39 -5.39 -15.54
#